data_AF-A0A2S6BWY5-F1
#
_entry.id   AF-A0A2S6BWY5-F1
#
_cell.length_a   1.000
_cell.length_b   1.000
_cell.length_c   1.000
_cell.angle_alpha   90.00
_cell.angle_beta   90.00
_cell.angle_gamma   90.00
#
_symmetry.space_group_name_H-M   'P 1'
#
loop_
_entity.id
_entity.type
_entity.pdbx_description
1 polymer ?
#
loop_
_entity_poly.entity_id
_entity_poly.type
_entity_poly.pdbx_seq_one_letter_code
_entity_poly.pdbx_strand_id
1 'polypeptide(L)'
;MAPTVAYDSHPIMRLVIRICRENFSSFSGHDRLAVFNEIFQPQLLAMGFANGQIPYFDSLDSQWRDRIRTQRNIDRWETILKDPESMTAEELWAYIWLYDLVRLTADRLGLGEPSTELVKWEGVDFVPQFEIEEEVWQEMMEIRRSNEQTSKRVDLPGEWAGVDGYFNVARPDVPESESEDEDEESDEDQDSEDDEDSGDDE
;
A
#
# COMPACT_ATOMS: atom_id res chain seq x y z
N MET A 1 -28.72 -13.80 -14.15
CA MET A 1 -27.54 -14.53 -13.62
C MET A 1 -26.93 -13.64 -12.56
N ALA A 2 -26.58 -14.15 -11.38
CA ALA A 2 -25.88 -13.32 -10.39
C ALA A 2 -24.48 -12.98 -10.94
N PRO A 3 -23.99 -11.74 -10.79
CA PRO A 3 -22.65 -11.38 -11.22
C PRO A 3 -21.61 -12.20 -10.45
N THR A 4 -20.51 -12.54 -11.12
CA THR A 4 -19.38 -13.29 -10.53
C THR A 4 -18.10 -12.53 -10.82
N VAL A 5 -17.22 -12.46 -9.83
CA VAL A 5 -15.91 -11.82 -10.01
C VAL A 5 -15.06 -12.65 -10.96
N ALA A 6 -14.54 -12.03 -12.01
CA ALA A 6 -13.64 -12.67 -12.96
C ALA A 6 -12.20 -12.69 -12.41
N TYR A 7 -11.94 -13.43 -11.32
CA TYR A 7 -10.64 -13.43 -10.65
C TYR A 7 -9.44 -13.76 -11.57
N ASP A 8 -9.66 -14.50 -12.67
CA ASP A 8 -8.64 -14.78 -13.68
C ASP A 8 -8.16 -13.51 -14.41
N SER A 9 -9.05 -12.52 -14.57
CA SER A 9 -8.74 -11.23 -15.20
C SER A 9 -8.39 -10.16 -14.16
N HIS A 10 -8.38 -10.51 -12.87
CA HIS A 10 -8.10 -9.59 -11.75
C HIS A 10 -7.26 -10.29 -10.66
N PRO A 11 -5.99 -10.67 -10.95
CA PRO A 11 -5.13 -11.36 -9.98
C PRO A 11 -4.93 -10.56 -8.69
N ILE A 12 -4.88 -9.23 -8.78
CA ILE A 12 -4.85 -8.33 -7.61
C ILE A 12 -5.98 -8.58 -6.58
N MET A 13 -7.17 -8.99 -7.03
CA MET A 13 -8.27 -9.31 -6.10
C MET A 13 -7.92 -10.55 -5.26
N ARG A 14 -7.22 -11.54 -5.84
CA ARG A 14 -6.73 -12.69 -5.07
C ARG A 14 -5.57 -12.30 -4.14
N LEU A 15 -4.74 -11.35 -4.54
CA LEU A 15 -3.65 -10.85 -3.71
C LEU A 15 -4.18 -10.18 -2.43
N VAL A 16 -5.25 -9.39 -2.52
CA VAL A 16 -5.92 -8.83 -1.33
C VAL A 16 -6.51 -9.93 -0.44
N ILE A 17 -7.09 -10.99 -1.03
CA ILE A 17 -7.55 -12.17 -0.27
C ILE A 17 -6.38 -12.83 0.48
N ARG A 18 -5.22 -13.00 -0.18
CA ARG A 18 -4.00 -13.52 0.44
C ARG A 18 -3.55 -12.65 1.61
N ILE A 19 -3.40 -11.35 1.38
CA ILE A 19 -2.94 -10.39 2.40
C ILE A 19 -3.82 -10.46 3.65
N CYS A 20 -5.15 -10.43 3.48
CA CYS A 20 -6.09 -10.56 4.58
C CYS A 20 -5.98 -11.92 5.32
N ARG A 21 -5.62 -12.99 4.61
CA ARG A 21 -5.54 -14.34 5.17
C ARG A 21 -4.25 -14.60 5.92
N GLU A 22 -3.13 -14.09 5.41
CA GLU A 22 -1.81 -14.35 5.96
C GLU A 22 -1.43 -13.36 7.06
N ASN A 23 -1.87 -12.10 6.94
CA ASN A 23 -1.41 -11.03 7.83
C ASN A 23 -2.47 -10.53 8.82
N PHE A 24 -3.73 -10.94 8.69
CA PHE A 24 -4.84 -10.53 9.56
C PHE A 24 -5.61 -11.75 10.08
N SER A 25 -4.93 -12.61 10.83
CA SER A 25 -5.49 -13.89 11.32
C SER A 25 -6.72 -13.73 12.22
N SER A 26 -6.91 -12.55 12.82
CA SER A 26 -8.08 -12.18 13.61
C SER A 26 -9.34 -11.94 12.77
N PHE A 27 -9.21 -11.70 11.47
CA PHE A 27 -10.35 -11.39 10.61
C PHE A 27 -11.28 -12.59 10.45
N SER A 28 -12.57 -12.37 10.70
CA SER A 28 -13.62 -13.28 10.29
C SER A 28 -13.82 -13.25 8.76
N GLY A 29 -14.66 -14.17 8.25
CA GLY A 29 -15.07 -14.11 6.83
C GLY A 29 -15.76 -12.79 6.47
N HIS A 30 -16.58 -12.26 7.39
CA HIS A 30 -17.26 -10.99 7.19
C HIS A 30 -16.30 -9.81 7.17
N ASP A 31 -15.25 -9.81 8.00
CA ASP A 31 -14.25 -8.74 8.03
C ASP A 31 -13.44 -8.70 6.73
N ARG A 32 -13.00 -9.87 6.25
CA ARG A 32 -12.33 -9.98 4.94
C ARG A 32 -13.22 -9.49 3.80
N LEU A 33 -14.52 -9.81 3.85
CA LEU A 33 -15.48 -9.35 2.86
C LEU A 33 -15.67 -7.84 2.90
N ALA A 34 -15.73 -7.25 4.10
CA ALA A 34 -15.87 -5.81 4.27
C ALA A 34 -14.67 -5.07 3.67
N VAL A 35 -13.45 -5.47 4.02
CA VAL A 35 -12.21 -4.91 3.45
C VAL A 35 -12.17 -5.06 1.92
N PHE A 36 -12.46 -6.27 1.42
CA PHE A 36 -12.44 -6.53 -0.02
C PHE A 36 -13.45 -5.64 -0.77
N ASN A 37 -14.70 -5.59 -0.30
CA ASN A 37 -15.75 -4.79 -0.93
C ASN A 37 -15.42 -3.30 -0.89
N GLU A 38 -14.79 -2.84 0.19
CA GLU A 38 -14.40 -1.44 0.35
C GLU A 38 -13.28 -1.06 -0.64
N ILE A 39 -12.25 -1.90 -0.79
CA ILE A 39 -11.15 -1.66 -1.73
C ILE A 39 -11.62 -1.71 -3.19
N PHE A 40 -12.47 -2.68 -3.53
CA PHE A 40 -12.86 -2.96 -4.91
C PHE A 40 -14.25 -2.43 -5.29
N GLN A 41 -14.86 -1.57 -4.47
CA GLN A 41 -16.23 -1.09 -4.71
C GLN A 41 -16.43 -0.54 -6.14
N PRO A 42 -15.53 0.32 -6.68
CA PRO A 42 -15.71 0.85 -8.03
C PRO A 42 -15.65 -0.23 -9.11
N GLN A 43 -14.72 -1.18 -8.99
CA GLN A 43 -14.56 -2.29 -9.93
C GLN A 43 -15.76 -3.25 -9.84
N LEU A 44 -16.25 -3.53 -8.64
CA LEU A 44 -17.43 -4.37 -8.43
C LEU A 44 -18.71 -3.72 -9.01
N LEU A 45 -18.86 -2.39 -8.88
CA LEU A 45 -19.94 -1.65 -9.55
C LEU A 45 -19.85 -1.79 -11.07
N ALA A 46 -18.66 -1.62 -11.66
CA ALA A 46 -18.44 -1.79 -13.09
C ALA A 46 -18.73 -3.22 -13.58
N MET A 47 -18.49 -4.22 -12.73
CA MET A 47 -18.82 -5.63 -12.99
C MET A 47 -20.32 -5.95 -12.80
N GLY A 48 -21.13 -5.00 -12.35
CA GLY A 48 -22.58 -5.16 -12.17
C GLY A 48 -23.01 -5.71 -10.81
N PHE A 49 -22.14 -5.70 -9.79
CA PHE A 49 -22.54 -6.01 -8.42
C PHE A 49 -23.39 -4.87 -7.84
N ALA A 50 -24.47 -5.23 -7.15
CA ALA A 50 -25.32 -4.25 -6.48
C ALA A 50 -24.51 -3.52 -5.39
N ASN A 51 -24.54 -2.18 -5.42
CA ASN A 51 -23.79 -1.29 -4.52
C ASN A 51 -22.27 -1.52 -4.49
N GLY A 52 -21.71 -2.24 -5.48
CA GLY A 52 -20.29 -2.58 -5.53
C GLY A 52 -19.89 -3.60 -4.47
N GLN A 53 -20.79 -4.51 -4.11
CA GLN A 53 -20.56 -5.46 -3.02
C GLN A 53 -20.79 -6.90 -3.45
N ILE A 54 -19.84 -7.76 -3.11
CA ILE A 54 -20.07 -9.20 -3.05
C ILE A 54 -20.93 -9.48 -1.82
N PRO A 55 -22.04 -10.23 -1.96
CA PRO A 55 -23.00 -10.42 -0.86
C PRO A 55 -22.58 -11.47 0.17
N TYR A 56 -21.68 -12.40 -0.18
CA TYR A 56 -21.35 -13.54 0.67
C TYR A 56 -19.83 -13.72 0.80
N PHE A 57 -19.34 -13.81 2.04
CA PHE A 57 -17.91 -14.00 2.30
C PHE A 57 -17.40 -15.33 1.75
N ASP A 58 -18.27 -16.35 1.68
CA ASP A 58 -17.88 -17.67 1.19
C ASP A 58 -17.47 -17.63 -0.30
N SER A 59 -17.93 -16.63 -1.05
CA SER A 59 -17.47 -16.39 -2.42
C SER A 59 -15.98 -16.00 -2.47
N LEU A 60 -15.48 -15.23 -1.51
CA LEU A 60 -14.05 -14.90 -1.38
C LEU A 60 -13.26 -16.08 -0.82
N ASP A 61 -13.77 -16.66 0.26
CA ASP A 61 -13.08 -17.74 0.97
C ASP A 61 -12.98 -19.02 0.12
N SER A 62 -13.91 -19.26 -0.80
CA SER A 62 -13.80 -20.35 -1.77
C SER A 62 -12.56 -20.22 -2.66
N GLN A 63 -12.19 -19.00 -3.07
CA GLN A 63 -10.97 -18.78 -3.86
C GLN A 63 -9.74 -19.21 -3.08
N TRP A 64 -9.65 -18.82 -1.80
CA TRP A 64 -8.55 -19.21 -0.93
C TRP A 64 -8.49 -20.72 -0.73
N ARG A 65 -9.62 -21.39 -0.48
CA ARG A 65 -9.67 -22.84 -0.28
C ARG A 65 -9.29 -23.63 -1.54
N ASP A 66 -9.76 -23.18 -2.70
CA ASP A 66 -9.56 -23.88 -3.96
C ASP A 66 -8.14 -23.71 -4.54
N ARG A 67 -7.31 -22.82 -3.95
CA ARG A 67 -5.95 -22.51 -4.43
C ARG A 67 -5.05 -23.75 -4.60
N ILE A 68 -5.15 -24.71 -3.69
CA ILE A 68 -4.34 -25.94 -3.70
C ILE A 68 -5.05 -27.16 -4.32
N ARG A 69 -6.29 -26.99 -4.81
CA ARG A 69 -7.18 -28.13 -5.10
C ARG A 69 -6.89 -28.82 -6.43
N THR A 70 -6.51 -28.06 -7.46
CA THR A 70 -6.27 -28.57 -8.81
C THR A 70 -5.02 -27.90 -9.38
N GLN A 71 -4.28 -28.56 -10.26
CA GLN A 71 -3.09 -27.97 -10.89
C GLN A 71 -3.42 -26.62 -11.54
N ARG A 72 -4.53 -26.54 -12.27
CA ARG A 72 -5.02 -25.29 -12.86
C ARG A 72 -5.19 -24.16 -11.83
N ASN A 73 -5.65 -24.47 -10.62
CA ASN A 73 -5.77 -23.46 -9.56
C ASN A 73 -4.42 -23.13 -8.94
N ILE A 74 -3.54 -24.12 -8.78
CA ILE A 74 -2.18 -23.90 -8.29
C ILE A 74 -1.47 -22.93 -9.24
N ASP A 75 -1.46 -23.20 -10.54
CA ASP A 75 -0.82 -22.35 -11.56
C ASP A 75 -1.36 -20.90 -11.52
N ARG A 76 -2.65 -20.72 -11.24
CA ARG A 76 -3.29 -19.38 -11.13
C ARG A 76 -2.90 -18.63 -9.87
N TRP A 77 -2.52 -19.34 -8.81
CA TRP A 77 -2.16 -18.76 -7.52
C TRP A 77 -0.65 -18.67 -7.33
N GLU A 78 0.15 -19.47 -8.03
CA GLU A 78 1.61 -19.52 -7.93
C GLU A 78 2.23 -18.13 -8.10
N THR A 79 1.81 -17.39 -9.13
CA THR A 79 2.27 -16.02 -9.43
C THR A 79 2.06 -15.03 -8.28
N ILE A 80 1.00 -15.20 -7.49
CA ILE A 80 0.60 -14.28 -6.41
C ILE A 80 0.88 -14.82 -5.02
N LEU A 81 1.35 -16.07 -4.89
CA LEU A 81 1.74 -16.72 -3.64
C LEU A 81 3.26 -16.68 -3.41
N LYS A 82 4.03 -16.02 -4.28
CA LYS A 82 5.47 -15.75 -4.07
C LYS A 82 5.72 -15.21 -2.66
N ASP A 83 6.69 -15.76 -1.94
CA ASP A 83 7.08 -15.19 -0.66
C ASP A 83 7.69 -13.79 -0.88
N PRO A 84 7.47 -12.81 0.00
CA PRO A 84 7.99 -11.45 -0.18
C PRO A 84 9.50 -11.40 -0.43
N GLU A 85 10.26 -12.30 0.18
CA GLU A 85 11.72 -12.43 0.04
C GLU A 85 12.16 -12.86 -1.37
N SER A 86 11.25 -13.42 -2.17
CA SER A 86 11.49 -13.92 -3.53
C SER A 86 10.92 -13.04 -4.63
N MET A 87 10.32 -11.90 -4.26
CA MET A 87 9.69 -10.96 -5.18
C MET A 87 10.73 -10.08 -5.88
N THR A 88 10.44 -9.67 -7.11
CA THR A 88 11.17 -8.56 -7.75
C THR A 88 10.90 -7.24 -7.02
N ALA A 89 11.71 -6.21 -7.27
CA ALA A 89 11.52 -4.89 -6.67
C ALA A 89 10.12 -4.30 -6.94
N GLU A 90 9.62 -4.44 -8.17
CA GLU A 90 8.27 -4.00 -8.58
C GLU A 90 7.17 -4.79 -7.83
N GLU A 91 7.32 -6.11 -7.76
CA GLU A 91 6.39 -7.00 -7.05
C GLU A 91 6.35 -6.69 -5.55
N LEU A 92 7.52 -6.49 -4.95
CA LEU A 92 7.66 -6.21 -3.53
C LEU A 92 7.03 -4.87 -3.18
N TRP A 93 7.29 -3.84 -3.97
CA TRP A 93 6.68 -2.52 -3.78
C TRP A 93 5.15 -2.60 -3.88
N ALA A 94 4.63 -3.26 -4.92
CA ALA A 94 3.19 -3.44 -5.08
C ALA A 94 2.57 -4.24 -3.93
N TYR A 95 3.27 -5.25 -3.42
CA TYR A 95 2.81 -6.07 -2.30
C TYR A 95 2.75 -5.27 -0.99
N ILE A 96 3.82 -4.54 -0.64
CA ILE A 96 3.87 -3.69 0.57
C ILE A 96 2.79 -2.61 0.50
N TRP A 97 2.61 -2.00 -0.66
CA TRP A 97 1.58 -0.99 -0.87
C TRP A 97 0.17 -1.56 -0.68
N LEU A 98 -0.11 -2.75 -1.21
CA LEU A 98 -1.40 -3.41 -1.02
C LEU A 98 -1.63 -3.86 0.43
N TYR A 99 -0.57 -4.28 1.12
CA TYR A 99 -0.62 -4.59 2.54
C TYR A 99 -1.03 -3.35 3.35
N ASP A 100 -0.41 -2.21 3.08
CA ASP A 100 -0.74 -0.96 3.76
C ASP A 100 -2.17 -0.50 3.44
N LEU A 101 -2.60 -0.62 2.17
CA LEU A 101 -3.99 -0.36 1.78
C LEU A 101 -5.00 -1.20 2.59
N VAL A 102 -4.72 -2.49 2.77
CA VAL A 102 -5.56 -3.38 3.59
C VAL A 102 -5.57 -2.93 5.05
N ARG A 103 -4.41 -2.59 5.61
CA ARG A 103 -4.26 -2.09 6.99
C ARG A 103 -5.09 -0.83 7.24
N LEU A 104 -4.97 0.17 6.36
CA LEU A 104 -5.70 1.45 6.48
C LEU A 104 -7.20 1.27 6.28
N THR A 105 -7.58 0.38 5.35
CA THR A 105 -8.99 0.05 5.14
C THR A 105 -9.57 -0.63 6.37
N ALA A 106 -8.82 -1.55 6.99
CA ALA A 106 -9.21 -2.21 8.22
C ALA A 106 -9.40 -1.20 9.37
N ASP A 107 -8.42 -0.32 9.58
CA ASP A 107 -8.49 0.73 10.60
C ASP A 107 -9.71 1.64 10.42
N ARG A 108 -9.95 2.13 9.19
CA ARG A 108 -11.14 2.95 8.87
C ARG A 108 -12.46 2.23 9.13
N LEU A 109 -12.49 0.90 8.94
CA LEU A 109 -13.65 0.06 9.23
C LEU A 109 -13.77 -0.31 10.72
N GLY A 110 -12.83 0.13 11.57
CA GLY A 110 -12.78 -0.22 12.98
C GLY A 110 -12.46 -1.70 13.22
N LEU A 111 -11.74 -2.32 12.27
CA LEU A 111 -11.27 -3.70 12.36
C LEU A 111 -9.91 -3.75 13.07
N GLY A 112 -9.53 -4.94 13.53
CA GLY A 112 -8.27 -5.13 14.26
C GLY A 112 -7.01 -4.87 13.42
N GLU A 113 -5.89 -4.69 14.12
CA GLU A 113 -4.56 -4.56 13.54
C GLU A 113 -4.07 -5.86 12.86
N PRO A 114 -3.07 -5.76 11.96
CA PRO A 114 -2.43 -6.95 11.40
C PRO A 114 -1.86 -7.85 12.50
N SER A 115 -2.07 -9.15 12.38
CA SER A 115 -1.43 -10.14 13.25
C SER A 115 0.04 -10.38 12.91
N THR A 116 0.42 -10.05 11.68
CA THR A 116 1.81 -10.08 11.20
C THR A 116 2.17 -8.70 10.68
N GLU A 117 3.08 -8.03 11.37
CA GLU A 117 3.62 -6.75 10.94
C GLU A 117 4.65 -7.01 9.85
N LEU A 118 4.32 -6.72 8.58
CA LEU A 118 5.27 -6.88 7.46
C LEU A 118 6.22 -5.69 7.34
N VAL A 119 5.71 -4.52 7.68
CA VAL A 119 6.43 -3.26 7.65
C VAL A 119 6.06 -2.48 8.91
N LYS A 120 7.05 -1.84 9.50
CA LYS A 120 6.87 -0.86 10.57
C LYS A 120 7.07 0.52 9.96
N TRP A 121 6.02 1.34 9.99
CA TRP A 121 6.08 2.71 9.48
C TRP A 121 6.72 3.65 10.52
N GLU A 122 7.67 4.45 10.08
CA GLU A 122 8.38 5.47 10.86
C GLU A 122 8.26 6.81 10.10
N GLY A 123 7.15 7.51 10.34
CA GLY A 123 6.79 8.70 9.58
C GLY A 123 6.42 8.38 8.14
N VAL A 124 7.12 9.00 7.17
CA VAL A 124 6.94 8.73 5.73
C VAL A 124 7.69 7.48 5.26
N ASP A 125 8.60 6.95 6.06
CA ASP A 125 9.41 5.77 5.73
C ASP A 125 8.91 4.52 6.44
N PHE A 126 9.43 3.38 6.02
CA PHE A 126 9.12 2.10 6.64
C PHE A 126 10.33 1.19 6.70
N VAL A 127 10.31 0.30 7.70
CA VAL A 127 11.29 -0.75 7.90
C VAL A 127 10.60 -2.10 7.70
N PRO A 128 10.97 -2.88 6.66
CA PRO A 128 10.54 -4.26 6.50
C PRO A 128 10.88 -5.10 7.73
N GLN A 129 9.97 -5.98 8.12
CA GLN A 129 10.17 -6.92 9.23
C GLN A 129 10.64 -8.31 8.76
N PHE A 130 11.19 -8.38 7.55
CA PHE A 130 11.70 -9.58 6.89
C PHE A 130 12.97 -9.24 6.10
N GLU A 131 13.72 -10.27 5.69
CA GLU A 131 14.98 -10.08 4.96
C GLU A 131 14.71 -9.76 3.48
N ILE A 132 15.37 -8.74 2.94
CA ILE A 132 15.29 -8.35 1.54
C ILE A 132 16.72 -8.26 1.01
N GLU A 133 16.98 -8.83 -0.15
CA GLU A 133 18.26 -8.67 -0.83
C GLU A 133 18.52 -7.18 -1.10
N GLU A 134 19.72 -6.71 -0.76
CA GLU A 134 20.07 -5.27 -0.84
C GLU A 134 19.80 -4.67 -2.23
N GLU A 135 20.09 -5.41 -3.30
CA GLU A 135 19.85 -4.97 -4.68
C GLU A 135 18.35 -4.74 -4.94
N VAL A 136 17.50 -5.67 -4.49
CA VAL A 136 16.04 -5.57 -4.60
C VAL A 136 15.51 -4.41 -3.75
N TRP A 137 16.04 -4.22 -2.55
CA TRP A 137 15.65 -3.11 -1.67
C TRP A 137 15.95 -1.74 -2.28
N GLN A 138 17.17 -1.55 -2.79
CA GLN A 138 17.57 -0.29 -3.41
C GLN A 138 16.71 0.04 -4.64
N GLU A 139 16.52 -0.94 -5.53
CA GLU A 139 15.68 -0.79 -6.73
C GLU A 139 14.22 -0.47 -6.34
N MET A 140 13.66 -1.16 -5.34
CA MET A 140 12.30 -0.91 -4.85
C MET A 140 12.15 0.52 -4.30
N MET A 141 13.15 1.00 -3.55
CA MET A 141 13.16 2.37 -3.02
C MET A 141 13.32 3.43 -4.11
N GLU A 142 13.98 3.13 -5.23
CA GLU A 142 14.02 4.00 -6.41
C GLU A 142 12.67 4.06 -7.13
N ILE A 143 12.01 2.91 -7.34
CA ILE A 143 10.67 2.83 -7.91
C ILE A 143 9.68 3.66 -7.07
N ARG A 144 9.71 3.48 -5.75
CA ARG A 144 8.88 4.25 -4.81
C ARG A 144 9.09 5.76 -4.99
N ARG A 145 10.34 6.23 -4.98
CA ARG A 145 10.67 7.65 -5.14
C ARG A 145 10.18 8.21 -6.48
N SER A 146 10.34 7.44 -7.56
CA SER A 146 9.85 7.80 -8.90
C SER A 146 8.32 7.94 -8.92
N ASN A 147 7.60 6.97 -8.32
CA ASN A 147 6.15 7.01 -8.23
C ASN A 147 5.69 8.24 -7.43
N GLU A 148 6.26 8.47 -6.24
CA GLU A 148 5.90 9.61 -5.39
C GLU A 148 6.08 10.97 -6.10
N GLN A 149 7.07 11.10 -6.99
CA GLN A 149 7.31 12.32 -7.77
C GLN A 149 6.33 12.52 -8.93
N THR A 150 5.85 11.44 -9.55
CA THR A 150 5.11 11.50 -10.82
C THR A 150 3.61 11.25 -10.67
N SER A 151 3.18 10.54 -9.61
CA SER A 151 1.79 10.11 -9.47
C SER A 151 1.49 9.53 -8.07
N LYS A 152 0.29 9.76 -7.52
CA LYS A 152 -0.18 9.03 -6.32
C LYS A 152 -0.63 7.58 -6.64
N ARG A 153 0.02 6.91 -7.59
CA ARG A 153 -0.38 5.58 -8.11
C ARG A 153 0.78 4.59 -7.99
N VAL A 154 0.44 3.32 -7.86
CA VAL A 154 1.40 2.23 -7.95
C VAL A 154 1.14 1.45 -9.23
N ASP A 155 2.18 1.35 -10.05
CA ASP A 155 2.22 0.48 -11.22
C ASP A 155 2.32 -0.96 -10.72
N LEU A 156 1.37 -1.79 -11.15
CA LEU A 156 1.34 -3.19 -10.77
C LEU A 156 2.17 -4.00 -11.76
N PRO A 157 2.87 -5.05 -11.31
CA PRO A 157 3.46 -6.02 -12.22
C PRO A 157 2.42 -6.52 -13.22
N GLY A 158 2.79 -6.63 -14.50
CA GLY A 158 1.85 -6.95 -15.57
C GLY A 158 1.07 -8.25 -15.36
N GLU A 159 1.66 -9.21 -14.65
CA GLU A 159 1.03 -10.49 -14.28
C GLU A 159 0.06 -10.39 -13.09
N TRP A 160 0.14 -9.32 -12.29
CA TRP A 160 -0.79 -9.03 -11.18
C TRP A 160 -1.87 -8.03 -11.58
N ALA A 161 -1.58 -7.21 -12.60
CA ALA A 161 -2.50 -6.26 -13.18
C ALA A 161 -3.71 -6.97 -13.82
N GLY A 162 -4.91 -6.46 -13.50
CA GLY A 162 -6.13 -6.79 -14.24
C GLY A 162 -6.31 -5.90 -15.47
N VAL A 163 -7.56 -5.81 -15.96
CA VAL A 163 -7.97 -5.06 -17.17
C VAL A 163 -7.45 -3.61 -17.24
N ASP A 164 -7.10 -3.00 -16.11
CA ASP A 164 -6.69 -1.59 -16.03
C ASP A 164 -5.24 -1.31 -15.62
N GLY A 165 -4.32 -2.28 -15.53
CA GLY A 165 -2.86 -1.99 -15.44
C GLY A 165 -2.34 -1.28 -14.17
N TYR A 166 -3.18 -0.57 -13.43
CA TYR A 166 -2.80 0.41 -12.41
C TYR A 166 -3.81 0.38 -11.24
N PHE A 167 -3.34 0.68 -10.03
CA PHE A 167 -4.22 0.90 -8.88
C PHE A 167 -4.21 2.38 -8.46
N ASN A 168 -5.39 2.99 -8.44
CA ASN A 168 -5.58 4.36 -7.94
C ASN A 168 -6.09 4.27 -6.50
N VAL A 169 -5.23 4.46 -5.51
CA VAL A 169 -5.69 4.82 -4.17
C VAL A 169 -4.90 6.02 -3.70
N ALA A 170 -5.61 7.06 -3.28
CA ALA A 170 -4.98 8.21 -2.66
C ALA A 170 -4.17 7.73 -1.45
N ARG A 171 -2.92 8.22 -1.31
CA ARG A 171 -2.14 8.04 -0.08
C ARG A 171 -3.07 8.36 1.10
N PRO A 172 -3.20 7.49 2.12
CA PRO A 172 -3.87 7.90 3.35
C PRO A 172 -3.20 9.18 3.85
N ASP A 173 -3.98 10.09 4.40
CA ASP A 173 -3.43 11.25 5.08
C ASP A 173 -2.63 10.73 6.29
N VAL A 174 -1.31 10.66 6.14
CA VAL A 174 -0.42 10.47 7.28
C VAL A 174 -0.53 11.78 8.06
N PRO A 175 -0.90 11.76 9.36
CA PRO A 175 -0.84 12.98 10.16
C PRO A 175 0.61 13.47 10.09
N GLU A 176 0.81 14.68 9.57
CA GLU A 176 2.11 15.33 9.57
C GLU A 176 2.60 15.32 11.02
N SER A 177 3.68 14.59 11.28
CA SER A 177 4.43 14.76 12.52
C SER A 177 4.83 16.21 12.56
N GLU A 178 4.34 16.96 13.55
CA GLU A 178 4.75 18.32 13.84
C GLU A 178 6.27 18.33 13.83
N SER A 179 6.86 18.98 12.82
CA SER A 179 8.29 19.26 12.81
C SER A 179 8.53 20.20 13.99
N GLU A 180 9.12 19.67 15.06
CA GLU A 180 9.76 20.49 16.07
C GLU A 180 10.85 21.29 15.35
N ASP A 181 10.60 22.58 15.13
CA ASP A 181 11.60 23.54 14.71
C ASP A 181 12.65 23.65 15.84
N GLU A 182 13.61 22.73 15.84
CA GLU A 182 14.93 22.97 16.43
C GLU A 182 15.82 23.54 15.32
N ASP A 183 16.12 24.84 15.40
CA ASP A 183 17.35 25.44 14.89
C ASP A 183 17.59 26.68 15.75
N GLU A 184 18.40 26.55 16.79
CA GLU A 184 19.86 26.71 16.78
C GLU A 184 20.27 28.19 16.88
N GLU A 185 20.72 28.50 18.10
CA GLU A 185 21.57 29.63 18.47
C GLU A 185 22.60 29.94 17.37
N SER A 186 22.67 31.20 16.93
CA SER A 186 23.81 31.70 16.17
C SER A 186 24.23 33.04 16.75
N ASP A 187 25.23 32.96 17.63
CA ASP A 187 26.10 34.06 18.04
C ASP A 187 26.78 34.69 16.82
N GLU A 188 26.59 35.99 16.59
CA GLU A 188 27.53 36.80 15.83
C GLU A 188 27.84 38.10 16.57
N ASP A 189 28.94 38.07 17.33
CA ASP A 189 29.71 39.22 17.78
C ASP A 189 30.67 39.67 16.64
N GLN A 190 30.55 40.92 16.16
CA GLN A 190 31.63 41.92 16.07
C GLN A 190 31.43 43.00 14.98
N ASP A 191 31.46 44.24 15.45
CA ASP A 191 32.03 45.47 14.88
C ASP A 191 32.58 45.44 13.45
N SER A 192 32.14 46.43 12.66
CA SER A 192 33.08 47.35 11.99
C SER A 192 32.43 48.70 11.70
N GLU A 193 33.24 49.72 11.94
CA GLU A 193 32.98 51.16 11.84
C GLU A 193 32.79 51.64 10.39
N ASP A 194 32.39 52.91 10.32
CA ASP A 194 32.43 53.86 9.21
C ASP A 194 31.29 53.77 8.17
N ASP A 195 30.39 54.75 8.22
CA ASP A 195 30.53 55.85 7.27
C ASP A 195 29.76 57.10 7.70
N GLU A 196 30.42 58.22 7.39
CA GLU A 196 30.08 59.62 7.54
C GLU A 196 28.68 59.96 6.99
N ASP A 197 27.99 60.96 7.58
CA ASP A 197 27.60 62.18 6.85
C ASP A 197 26.79 63.18 7.73
N SER A 198 27.21 64.45 7.58
CA SER A 198 26.51 65.73 7.76
C SER A 198 25.84 66.09 9.11
N GLY A 199 25.96 67.31 9.64
CA GLY A 199 26.55 68.54 9.16
C GLY A 199 26.58 69.61 10.25
N ASP A 200 27.45 70.58 10.02
CA ASP A 200 27.80 71.74 10.84
C ASP A 200 26.62 72.62 11.28
N ASP A 201 26.69 72.99 12.56
CA ASP A 201 26.68 74.33 13.17
C ASP A 201 25.64 75.43 12.84
N GLU A 202 25.28 76.10 13.96
CA GLU A 202 24.61 77.39 14.22
C GLU A 202 23.07 77.49 14.33
#